data_AF-A0AAD6SIT1-F1
#
_entry.id   AF-A0AAD6SIT1-F1
#
_cell.length_a   1.000
_cell.length_b   1.000
_cell.length_c   1.000
_cell.angle_alpha   90.00
_cell.angle_beta   90.00
_cell.angle_gamma   90.00
#
_symmetry.space_group_name_H-M   'P 1'
#
loop_
_entity.id
_entity.type
_entity.pdbx_description
1 polymer ?
#
loop_
_entity_poly.entity_id
_entity_poly.type
_entity_poly.pdbx_seq_one_letter_code
_entity_poly.pdbx_strand_id
1 'polypeptide(L)'
;DPVNPPNPLSEPAVSAADKVLMQNVREKIMEVKLESCGSCNERWFDLDVKDGKCKNCRKKGRTRDKLQAVNEMDPGVIPGPDLLPPLTQIEEMIISPVHALVSLYQIRG
;
A
#
# COMPACT_ATOMS: atom_id res chain seq x y z
N ASP A 1 -46.79 32.77 7.53
CA ASP A 1 -46.49 31.54 6.76
C ASP A 1 -45.93 30.46 7.66
N PRO A 2 -46.42 29.21 7.58
CA PRO A 2 -45.87 28.12 8.38
C PRO A 2 -44.50 27.72 7.82
N VAL A 3 -43.48 27.78 8.68
CA VAL A 3 -42.12 27.35 8.35
C VAL A 3 -42.13 25.83 8.17
N ASN A 4 -41.98 25.36 6.94
CA ASN A 4 -41.86 23.94 6.64
C ASN A 4 -40.54 23.42 7.28
N PRO A 5 -40.56 22.32 8.06
CA PRO A 5 -39.34 21.81 8.68
C PRO A 5 -38.27 21.49 7.61
N PRO A 6 -36.99 21.78 7.91
CA PRO A 6 -35.91 21.55 6.96
C PRO A 6 -35.86 20.07 6.56
N ASN A 7 -35.78 19.82 5.24
CA ASN A 7 -35.66 18.47 4.72
C ASN A 7 -34.37 17.85 5.25
N PRO A 8 -34.42 16.76 6.04
CA PRO A 8 -33.23 16.14 6.63
C PRO A 8 -32.27 15.53 5.58
N LEU A 9 -32.66 15.46 4.31
CA LEU A 9 -31.82 15.03 3.19
C LEU A 9 -31.13 16.20 2.46
N SER A 10 -31.33 17.44 2.91
CA SER A 10 -30.70 18.63 2.29
C SER A 10 -29.24 18.82 2.70
N GLU A 11 -28.80 18.19 3.80
CA GLU A 11 -27.42 18.26 4.25
C GLU A 11 -26.53 17.23 3.52
N PRO A 12 -25.24 17.55 3.30
CA PRO A 12 -24.28 16.60 2.78
C PRO A 12 -24.26 15.32 3.63
N ALA A 13 -24.29 14.16 2.97
CA ALA A 13 -24.25 12.86 3.66
C ALA A 13 -22.96 12.64 4.49
N VAL A 14 -21.93 13.45 4.24
CA VAL A 14 -20.61 13.40 4.86
C VAL A 14 -20.40 14.70 5.62
N SER A 15 -20.17 14.61 6.93
CA SER A 15 -19.87 15.77 7.76
C SER A 15 -18.52 16.39 7.36
N ALA A 16 -18.27 17.63 7.77
CA ALA A 16 -16.96 18.25 7.55
C ALA A 16 -15.82 17.45 8.21
N ALA A 17 -16.07 16.85 9.38
CA ALA A 17 -15.11 16.00 10.07
C ALA A 17 -14.82 14.70 9.30
N ASP A 18 -15.85 14.06 8.74
CA ASP A 18 -15.70 12.84 7.95
C ASP A 18 -14.89 13.10 6.67
N LYS A 19 -15.08 14.26 6.02
CA LYS A 19 -14.28 14.65 4.84
C LYS A 19 -12.79 14.72 5.17
N VAL A 20 -12.44 15.24 6.35
CA VAL A 20 -11.04 15.29 6.82
C VAL A 20 -10.50 13.88 7.03
N LEU A 21 -11.27 12.98 7.65
CA LEU A 21 -10.86 11.59 7.85
C LEU A 21 -10.64 10.85 6.52
N MET A 22 -11.56 11.02 5.56
CA MET A 22 -11.44 10.42 4.23
C MET A 22 -10.20 10.92 3.49
N GLN A 23 -9.90 12.22 3.59
CA GLN A 23 -8.71 12.81 2.99
C GLN A 23 -7.44 12.23 3.63
N ASN A 24 -7.39 12.13 4.95
CA ASN A 24 -6.25 11.55 5.66
C ASN A 24 -6.01 10.08 5.27
N VAL A 25 -7.07 9.28 5.15
CA VAL A 25 -6.98 7.88 4.71
C VAL A 25 -6.43 7.82 3.28
N ARG A 26 -6.95 8.66 2.38
CA ARG A 26 -6.47 8.74 1.00
C ARG A 26 -4.98 9.08 0.94
N GLU A 27 -4.53 10.08 1.67
CA GLU A 27 -3.12 10.48 1.74
C GLU A 27 -2.25 9.34 2.26
N LYS A 28 -2.67 8.67 3.33
CA LYS A 28 -1.93 7.53 3.91
C LYS A 28 -1.82 6.35 2.95
N ILE A 29 -2.86 6.06 2.17
CA ILE A 29 -2.82 5.01 1.15
C ILE A 29 -1.83 5.40 0.03
N MET A 30 -1.88 6.64 -0.43
CA MET A 30 -0.99 7.12 -1.50
C MET A 30 0.49 7.20 -1.07
N GLU A 31 0.75 7.32 0.23
CA GLU A 31 2.11 7.26 0.81
C GLU A 31 2.69 5.83 0.84
N VAL A 32 1.86 4.78 0.70
CA VAL A 32 2.34 3.40 0.71
C VAL A 32 3.18 3.15 -0.53
N LYS A 33 4.47 2.89 -0.31
CA LYS A 33 5.44 2.58 -1.35
C LYS A 33 6.20 1.32 -0.99
N LEU A 34 6.62 0.59 -2.01
CA LEU A 34 7.55 -0.51 -1.84
C LEU A 34 8.91 0.08 -1.44
N GLU A 35 9.42 -0.31 -0.28
CA GLU A 35 10.71 0.13 0.24
C GLU A 35 11.73 -0.99 0.10
N SER A 36 13.02 -0.66 0.11
CA SER A 36 14.11 -1.64 0.11
C SER A 36 15.14 -1.34 1.19
N CYS A 37 15.52 -2.37 1.94
CA CYS A 37 16.58 -2.30 2.94
C CYS A 37 17.92 -2.71 2.33
N GLY A 38 18.92 -1.82 2.35
CA GLY A 38 20.26 -2.12 1.84
C GLY A 38 21.10 -3.04 2.76
N SER A 39 20.63 -3.35 3.97
CA SER A 39 21.36 -4.22 4.90
C SER A 39 20.91 -5.67 4.87
N CYS A 40 19.63 -5.94 4.62
CA CYS A 40 19.09 -7.30 4.61
C CYS A 40 18.40 -7.66 3.30
N ASN A 41 18.48 -6.79 2.29
CA ASN A 41 17.89 -6.88 0.95
C ASN A 41 16.37 -7.13 0.92
N GLU A 42 15.68 -6.92 2.04
CA GLU A 42 14.23 -7.01 2.12
C GLU A 42 13.59 -5.89 1.30
N ARG A 43 12.65 -6.28 0.42
CA ARG A 43 11.83 -5.36 -0.38
C ARG A 43 10.37 -5.57 0.01
N TRP A 44 9.78 -4.61 0.69
CA TRP A 44 8.40 -4.72 1.19
C TRP A 44 7.80 -3.36 1.52
N PHE A 45 6.50 -3.33 1.80
CA PHE A 45 5.81 -2.15 2.34
C PHE A 45 6.09 -2.00 3.84
N ASP A 46 6.01 -0.78 4.37
CA ASP A 46 6.15 -0.50 5.81
C ASP A 46 7.45 -1.04 6.44
N LEU A 47 8.56 -0.99 5.68
CA LEU A 47 9.88 -1.28 6.21
C LEU A 47 10.41 -0.12 7.07
N ASP A 48 9.85 1.08 6.91
CA ASP A 48 10.24 2.32 7.57
C ASP A 48 11.75 2.53 7.39
N VAL A 49 12.20 2.60 6.13
CA VAL A 49 13.63 2.67 5.81
C VAL A 49 14.17 4.06 6.15
N LYS A 50 15.21 4.08 7.00
CA LYS A 50 15.95 5.29 7.39
C LYS A 50 17.44 5.01 7.24
N ASP A 51 18.17 5.92 6.60
CA ASP A 51 19.60 5.76 6.31
C ASP A 51 19.93 4.41 5.64
N GLY A 52 19.05 3.97 4.71
CA GLY A 52 19.20 2.71 3.99
C GLY A 52 18.90 1.44 4.78
N LYS A 53 18.42 1.53 6.03
CA LYS A 53 18.13 0.37 6.90
C LYS A 53 16.68 0.34 7.34
N CYS A 54 16.02 -0.81 7.28
CA CYS A 54 14.66 -1.00 7.79
C CYS A 54 14.58 -0.97 9.33
N LYS A 55 13.36 -0.84 9.87
CA LYS A 55 13.08 -0.84 11.32
C LYS A 55 13.67 -2.03 12.07
N ASN A 56 13.76 -3.20 11.43
CA ASN A 56 14.33 -4.40 12.03
C ASN A 56 15.87 -4.36 12.04
N CYS A 57 16.51 -3.91 10.97
CA CYS A 57 17.96 -3.81 10.88
C CYS A 57 18.55 -2.74 11.81
N ARG A 58 17.76 -1.72 12.17
CA ARG A 58 18.18 -0.71 13.16
C ARG A 58 18.13 -1.22 14.61
N LYS A 59 17.39 -2.30 14.90
CA LYS A 59 17.37 -2.89 16.25
C LYS A 59 18.69 -3.62 16.52
N LYS A 60 19.29 -3.35 17.68
CA LYS A 60 20.52 -4.04 18.12
C LYS A 60 20.24 -5.53 18.35
N GLY A 61 21.19 -6.40 18.01
CA GLY A 61 21.17 -7.81 18.41
C GLY A 61 20.36 -8.79 17.53
N ARG A 62 19.84 -8.39 16.37
CA ARG A 62 19.28 -9.34 15.39
C ARG A 62 20.28 -9.65 14.28
N THR A 63 20.43 -10.92 13.95
CA THR A 63 21.18 -11.41 12.79
C THR A 63 20.60 -10.80 11.51
N ARG A 64 21.48 -10.24 10.67
CA ARG A 64 21.14 -9.25 9.63
C ARG A 64 20.96 -9.87 8.24
N ASP A 65 21.09 -11.19 8.16
CA ASP A 65 21.34 -11.90 6.91
C ASP A 65 20.12 -12.73 6.50
N LYS A 66 18.99 -12.06 6.25
CA LYS A 66 17.77 -12.78 5.84
C LYS A 66 17.73 -13.05 4.34
N LEU A 67 18.18 -12.13 3.50
CA LEU A 67 18.11 -12.23 2.03
C LEU A 67 19.44 -11.86 1.37
N GLN A 68 20.53 -12.46 1.82
CA GLN A 68 21.87 -12.17 1.32
C GLN A 68 22.30 -13.21 0.28
N ALA A 69 23.26 -12.85 -0.58
CA ALA A 69 23.82 -13.82 -1.52
C ALA A 69 24.56 -14.95 -0.79
N VAL A 70 25.20 -14.63 0.35
CA VAL A 70 25.97 -15.60 1.15
C VAL A 70 25.14 -16.71 1.75
N ASN A 71 23.83 -16.50 1.95
CA ASN A 71 22.92 -17.52 2.46
C ASN A 71 21.96 -18.04 1.38
N GLU A 72 22.23 -17.76 0.10
CA GLU A 72 21.42 -18.20 -1.06
C GLU A 72 19.95 -17.73 -0.99
N MET A 73 19.68 -16.63 -0.26
CA MET A 73 18.33 -16.09 -0.07
C MET A 73 18.13 -14.73 -0.75
N ASP A 74 19.14 -14.20 -1.45
CA ASP A 74 18.98 -12.96 -2.21
C ASP A 74 18.11 -13.21 -3.45
N PRO A 75 16.92 -12.60 -3.56
CA PRO A 75 16.07 -12.73 -4.74
C PRO A 75 16.68 -12.07 -5.99
N GLY A 76 17.77 -11.31 -5.84
CA GLY A 76 18.47 -10.67 -6.94
C GLY A 76 17.74 -9.48 -7.54
N VAL A 77 18.05 -9.19 -8.80
CA VAL A 77 17.38 -8.14 -9.58
C VAL A 77 16.04 -8.69 -10.04
N ILE A 78 14.94 -8.01 -9.68
CA ILE A 78 13.63 -8.33 -10.25
C ILE A 78 13.74 -8.03 -11.75
N PRO A 79 13.51 -9.00 -12.65
CA PRO A 79 13.60 -8.75 -14.08
C PRO A 79 12.62 -7.64 -14.47
N GLY A 80 13.14 -6.61 -15.14
CA GLY A 80 12.32 -5.55 -15.69
C GLY A 80 11.37 -6.06 -16.77
N PRO A 81 10.39 -5.26 -17.20
CA PRO A 81 9.44 -5.65 -18.24
C PRO A 81 10.12 -6.04 -19.55
N ASP A 82 11.34 -5.56 -19.82
CA ASP A 82 12.12 -5.90 -21.00
C ASP A 82 12.71 -7.32 -20.97
N LEU A 83 12.75 -7.97 -19.80
CA LEU A 83 13.28 -9.32 -19.59
C LEU A 83 12.19 -10.39 -19.50
N LEU A 84 10.91 -9.99 -19.40
CA LEU A 84 9.78 -10.90 -19.34
C LEU A 84 9.04 -10.85 -20.69
N PRO A 85 8.73 -12.00 -21.31
CA PRO A 85 7.87 -12.00 -22.49
C PRO A 85 6.49 -11.41 -22.13
N PRO A 86 5.80 -10.77 -23.08
CA PRO A 86 4.43 -10.35 -22.85
C PRO A 86 3.57 -11.57 -22.50
N LEU A 87 2.67 -11.41 -21.52
CA LEU A 87 1.75 -12.47 -21.15
C LEU A 87 0.86 -12.81 -22.34
N THR A 88 0.64 -14.10 -22.55
CA THR A 88 -0.40 -14.57 -23.49
C THR A 88 -1.78 -14.28 -22.91
N GLN A 89 -2.80 -14.26 -23.77
CA GLN A 89 -4.19 -14.05 -23.34
C GLN A 89 -4.62 -15.02 -22.23
N ILE A 90 -4.17 -16.28 -22.27
CA ILE A 90 -4.47 -17.29 -21.25
C ILE A 90 -3.75 -16.97 -19.95
N GLU A 91 -2.49 -16.57 -20.00
CA GLU A 91 -1.73 -16.17 -18.81
C GLU A 91 -2.29 -14.91 -18.18
N GLU A 92 -2.74 -13.92 -18.96
CA GLU A 92 -3.44 -12.74 -18.43
C GLU A 92 -4.77 -13.11 -17.76
N MET A 93 -5.47 -14.14 -18.26
CA MET A 93 -6.70 -14.63 -17.64
C MET A 93 -6.46 -15.43 -16.35
N ILE A 94 -5.32 -16.12 -16.24
CA ILE A 94 -4.95 -16.95 -15.07
C ILE A 94 -4.25 -16.11 -14.00
N ILE A 95 -3.37 -15.20 -14.42
CA ILE A 95 -2.72 -14.21 -13.56
C ILE A 95 -3.74 -13.10 -13.37
N SER A 96 -4.60 -13.24 -12.35
CA SER A 96 -5.47 -12.15 -11.92
C SER A 96 -4.63 -10.90 -11.73
N PRO A 97 -4.82 -9.83 -12.52
CA PRO A 97 -4.16 -8.58 -12.26
C PRO A 97 -4.55 -8.19 -10.84
N VAL A 98 -3.57 -8.15 -9.93
CA VAL A 98 -3.82 -7.66 -8.56
C VAL A 98 -4.03 -6.16 -8.67
N HIS A 99 -5.24 -5.76 -9.07
CA HIS A 99 -5.69 -4.39 -9.03
C HIS A 99 -6.16 -4.14 -7.62
N ALA A 100 -5.26 -3.62 -6.78
CA ALA A 100 -5.61 -3.23 -5.42
C ALA A 100 -6.64 -2.09 -5.49
N LEU A 101 -7.92 -2.44 -5.35
CA LEU A 101 -9.02 -1.50 -5.27
C LEU A 101 -9.30 -1.23 -3.79
N VAL A 102 -9.14 0.02 -3.35
CA VAL A 102 -9.60 0.45 -2.03
C VAL A 102 -10.91 1.20 -2.19
N SER A 103 -12.00 0.59 -1.74
CA SER A 103 -13.33 1.20 -1.73
C SER A 103 -13.74 1.57 -0.31
N LEU A 104 -14.11 2.82 -0.09
CA LEU A 104 -14.62 3.34 1.18
C LEU A 104 -16.14 3.48 1.08
N TYR A 105 -16.88 2.73 1.88
CA TYR A 105 -18.34 2.76 1.92
C TYR A 105 -18.84 3.23 3.29
N GLN A 106 -19.84 4.11 3.30
CA GLN A 106 -20.62 4.44 4.50
C GLN A 106 -22.04 3.91 4.31
N ILE A 107 -22.45 2.99 5.20
CA ILE A 107 -23.80 2.45 5.21
C ILE A 107 -24.59 3.23 6.27
N ARG A 108 -25.72 3.83 5.86
CA ARG A 108 -26.69 4.42 6.80
C ARG A 108 -27.51 3.28 7.42
N GLY A 109 -27.57 3.24 8.76
CA GLY A 109 -28.59 2.47 9.49
C GLY A 109 -29.92 3.20 9.46
#